data_AF-A0A352CM26-F1
#
_entry.id   AF-A0A352CM26-F1
#
_cell.length_a   1.000
_cell.length_b   1.000
_cell.length_c   1.000
_cell.angle_alpha   90.00
_cell.angle_beta   90.00
_cell.angle_gamma   90.00
#
_symmetry.space_group_name_H-M   'P 1'
#
loop_
_entity.id
_entity.type
_entity.pdbx_description
1 polymer ?
#
loop_
_entity_poly.entity_id
_entity_poly.type
_entity_poly.pdbx_seq_one_letter_code
_entity_poly.pdbx_strand_id
1 'polypeptide(L)' 'EKAGFVNLKGHRTVGGMRASIYNAMPIEGVKKLVEFMDKFEKDNK' A
#
# COMPACT_ATOMS: atom_id res chain seq x y z
N GLU A 1 4.61 -9.88 8.89
CA GLU A 1 3.89 -9.65 7.63
C GLU A 1 2.41 -9.97 7.87
N LYS A 2 1.49 -9.01 7.74
CA LYS A 2 0.07 -9.24 8.12
C LYS A 2 -0.95 -9.04 6.98
N ALA A 3 -0.59 -8.38 5.88
CA ALA A 3 -1.50 -8.08 4.77
C ALA A 3 -0.92 -8.38 3.37
N GLY A 4 0.26 -9.01 3.29
CA GLY A 4 0.88 -9.40 2.02
C GLY A 4 1.49 -8.28 1.17
N PHE A 5 1.43 -7.02 1.60
CA PHE A 5 2.10 -5.91 0.90
C PHE A 5 3.59 -5.82 1.27
N VAL A 6 4.43 -5.70 0.24
CA VAL A 6 5.88 -5.50 0.37
C VAL A 6 6.29 -4.18 -0.26
N ASN A 7 7.42 -3.63 0.18
CA ASN A 7 8.05 -2.44 -0.43
C ASN A 7 7.20 -1.15 -0.45
N LEU A 8 6.28 -0.97 0.51
CA LEU A 8 5.49 0.26 0.64
C LEU A 8 6.20 1.42 1.34
N LYS A 9 7.36 1.17 1.98
CA LYS A 9 8.12 2.23 2.66
C LYS A 9 8.59 3.27 1.63
N GLY A 10 8.33 4.55 1.91
CA GLY A 10 8.75 5.65 1.07
C GLY A 10 10.28 5.78 0.98
N HIS A 11 10.73 6.57 0.00
CA HIS A 11 12.16 6.84 -0.18
C HIS A 11 12.75 7.52 1.06
N ARG A 12 13.98 7.17 1.43
CA ARG A 12 14.65 7.62 2.66
C ARG A 12 14.62 9.14 2.87
N THR A 13 14.73 9.92 1.79
CA THR A 13 14.76 11.40 1.84
C THR A 13 13.38 12.04 2.02
N VAL A 14 12.31 11.36 1.65
CA VAL A 14 10.93 11.89 1.70
C VAL A 14 10.15 11.31 2.89
N GLY A 15 10.52 10.11 3.33
CA GLY A 15 9.77 9.40 4.36
C GLY A 15 8.41 8.93 3.84
N GLY A 16 7.46 8.72 4.77
CA GLY A 16 6.11 8.29 4.45
C GLY A 16 6.01 6.92 3.76
N MET A 17 4.98 6.77 2.93
CA MET A 17 4.66 5.53 2.22
C MET A 17 4.54 5.81 0.71
N ARG A 18 4.88 4.82 -0.12
CA ARG A 18 4.79 4.90 -1.58
C ARG A 18 4.41 3.54 -2.17
N ALA A 19 3.34 3.49 -2.95
CA ALA A 19 2.99 2.34 -3.78
C ALA A 19 3.49 2.56 -5.22
N SER A 20 4.22 1.58 -5.76
CA SER A 20 4.68 1.63 -7.16
C SER A 20 3.78 0.75 -8.02
N ILE A 21 3.10 1.34 -9.01
CA ILE A 21 2.06 0.68 -9.82
C ILE A 21 2.51 0.67 -11.29
N TYR A 22 3.51 -0.15 -11.60
CA TYR A 22 4.00 -0.33 -12.97
C TYR A 22 3.07 -1.25 -13.79
N ASN A 23 3.33 -1.41 -15.09
CA ASN A 23 2.53 -2.25 -15.99
C ASN A 23 2.32 -3.69 -15.49
N ALA A 24 3.29 -4.25 -14.77
CA ALA A 24 3.20 -5.61 -14.21
C ALA A 24 2.33 -5.69 -12.94
N MET A 25 1.88 -4.56 -12.37
CA MET A 25 1.01 -4.55 -11.21
C MET A 25 -0.45 -4.79 -11.66
N PRO A 26 -1.07 -5.92 -11.28
CA PRO A 26 -2.44 -6.21 -11.65
C PRO A 26 -3.42 -5.29 -10.90
N ILE A 27 -4.58 -5.03 -11.51
CA ILE A 27 -5.61 -4.16 -10.92
C ILE A 27 -6.13 -4.72 -9.59
N GLU A 28 -6.16 -6.04 -9.44
CA GLU A 28 -6.53 -6.74 -8.21
C GLU A 28 -5.59 -6.39 -7.05
N GLY A 29 -4.29 -6.20 -7.33
CA GLY A 29 -3.31 -5.77 -6.34
C GLY A 29 -3.59 -4.36 -5.83
N VAL A 30 -3.95 -3.45 -6.74
CA VAL A 30 -4.32 -2.07 -6.40
C VAL A 30 -5.62 -2.03 -5.60
N LYS A 31 -6.63 -2.81 -5.98
CA LYS A 31 -7.90 -2.91 -5.23
C LYS A 31 -7.67 -3.37 -3.79
N LYS A 32 -6.87 -4.42 -3.58
CA LYS A 32 -6.51 -4.89 -2.24
C LYS A 32 -5.79 -3.81 -1.42
N LEU A 33 -4.93 -3.00 -2.06
CA LEU A 33 -4.24 -1.91 -1.39
C LEU A 33 -5.24 -0.84 -0.92
N VAL A 34 -6.20 -0.46 -1.75
CA VAL A 34 -7.26 0.51 -1.37
C VAL A 34 -8.11 -0.02 -0.23
N GLU A 35 -8.59 -1.26 -0.32
CA GLU A 35 -9.37 -1.90 0.76
C GLU A 35 -8.59 -1.94 2.08
N PHE A 36 -7.29 -2.22 2.01
CA PHE A 36 -6.42 -2.19 3.18
C PHE A 36 -6.28 -0.78 3.76
N MET A 37 -6.11 0.26 2.92
CA MET A 37 -6.00 1.64 3.38
C MET A 37 -7.30 2.11 4.06
N ASP A 38 -8.45 1.82 3.48
CA ASP A 38 -9.76 2.16 4.06
C ASP A 38 -9.97 1.47 5.42
N LYS A 39 -9.62 0.19 5.51
CA LYS A 39 -9.68 -0.56 6.77
C LYS A 39 -8.71 0.02 7.80
N PHE A 40 -7.47 0.29 7.39
CA PHE A 40 -6.45 0.84 8.26
C PHE A 40 -6.86 2.20 8.82
N GLU A 41 -7.43 3.09 8.01
CA GLU A 41 -7.96 4.39 8.48
C GLU A 41 -9.06 4.20 9.54
N LYS A 42 -10.02 3.31 9.28
CA LYS A 42 -11.13 3.04 10.21
C LYS A 42 -10.65 2.44 11.53
N ASP A 43 -9.70 1.51 11.47
CA ASP A 43 -9.19 0.81 12.66
C ASP A 43 -8.26 1.69 13.53
N ASN A 44 -7.73 2.79 12.99
CA ASN A 44 -6.75 3.66 13.67
C ASN A 44 -7.24 5.12 13.83
N LYS A 45 -8.56 5.35 13.73
CA LYS A 45 -9.18 6.59 14.24
C LYS A 45 -9.31 6.53 15.76
#